data_AF-A0A535LMN0-F1
#
_entry.id   AF-A0A535LMN0-F1
#
_cell.length_a   1.000
_cell.length_b   1.000
_cell.length_c   1.000
_cell.angle_alpha   90.00
_cell.angle_beta   90.00
_cell.angle_gamma   90.00
#
_symmetry.space_group_name_H-M   'P 1'
#
loop_
_entity.id
_entity.type
_entity.pdbx_description
1 polymer ?
#
loop_
_entity_poly.entity_id
_entity_poly.type
_entity_poly.pdbx_seq_one_letter_code
_entity_poly.pdbx_strand_id
1 'polypeptide(L)'
;MLHPQHGQSSVEFGLAAVVLLLLALGLTDLGRVFYFDVGLAGAAREGARQATWFDPKAGTNPFLYDVAIKAAVDGVLTNSGLPASSLQNTGGTTCPSTSDANTLYNPPFTDDAYGAGSINQPLLYICYDGT
;
A
#
# COMPACT_ATOMS: atom_id res chain seq x y z
N MET A 1 -51.24 -21.99 -33.74
CA MET A 1 -51.29 -21.44 -32.37
C MET A 1 -49.96 -20.74 -32.11
N LEU A 2 -49.92 -19.41 -32.16
CA LEU A 2 -48.73 -18.62 -31.80
C LEU A 2 -48.99 -18.02 -30.42
N HIS A 3 -48.31 -18.54 -29.41
CA HIS A 3 -48.41 -18.04 -28.03
C HIS A 3 -47.56 -16.77 -27.89
N PRO A 4 -48.14 -15.62 -27.53
CA PRO A 4 -47.39 -14.39 -27.35
C PRO A 4 -46.51 -14.47 -26.08
N GLN A 5 -45.18 -14.52 -26.24
CA GLN A 5 -44.20 -14.58 -25.14
C GLN A 5 -43.83 -13.18 -24.59
N HIS A 6 -44.81 -12.33 -24.31
CA HIS A 6 -44.56 -10.91 -24.00
C HIS A 6 -43.91 -10.62 -22.62
N GLY A 7 -43.58 -11.64 -21.83
CA GLY A 7 -42.91 -11.50 -20.53
C GLY A 7 -41.57 -12.21 -20.40
N GLN A 8 -41.13 -12.98 -21.41
CA GLN A 8 -39.93 -13.82 -21.26
C GLN A 8 -38.64 -12.99 -21.27
N SER A 9 -38.59 -11.95 -22.11
CA SER A 9 -37.40 -11.09 -22.25
C SER A 9 -37.07 -10.29 -20.98
N SER A 10 -38.06 -9.90 -20.17
CA SER A 10 -37.81 -9.19 -18.92
C SER A 10 -37.25 -10.10 -17.82
N VAL A 11 -37.60 -11.39 -17.83
CA VAL A 11 -37.08 -12.38 -16.87
C VAL A 11 -35.64 -12.76 -17.20
N GLU A 12 -35.34 -12.98 -18.49
CA GLU A 12 -33.98 -13.24 -18.96
C GLU A 12 -33.06 -12.04 -18.70
N PHE A 13 -33.55 -10.82 -18.94
CA PHE A 13 -32.83 -9.60 -18.60
C PHE A 13 -32.64 -9.43 -17.10
N GLY A 14 -33.67 -9.71 -16.29
CA GLY A 14 -33.58 -9.65 -14.84
C GLY A 14 -32.51 -10.59 -14.28
N LEU A 15 -32.43 -11.81 -14.80
CA LEU A 15 -31.44 -12.79 -14.36
C LEU A 15 -30.02 -12.39 -14.78
N ALA A 16 -29.84 -11.87 -16.00
CA ALA A 16 -28.55 -11.33 -16.45
C ALA A 16 -28.14 -10.07 -15.67
N ALA A 17 -29.09 -9.19 -15.35
CA ALA A 17 -28.84 -7.94 -14.62
C ALA A 17 -28.35 -8.18 -13.19
N VAL A 18 -28.88 -9.19 -12.49
CA VAL A 18 -28.41 -9.56 -11.14
C VAL A 18 -26.95 -10.04 -11.19
N VAL A 19 -26.61 -10.89 -12.16
CA VAL A 19 -25.22 -11.36 -12.32
C VAL A 19 -24.30 -10.20 -12.68
N LEU A 20 -24.71 -9.32 -13.58
CA LEU A 20 -23.93 -8.15 -13.98
C LEU A 20 -23.71 -7.18 -12.80
N LEU A 21 -24.72 -6.98 -11.95
CA LEU A 21 -24.60 -6.17 -10.73
C LEU A 21 -23.55 -6.76 -9.77
N LEU A 22 -23.57 -8.07 -9.53
CA LEU A 22 -22.59 -8.73 -8.66
C LEU A 22 -21.17 -8.58 -9.21
N LEU A 23 -21.00 -8.74 -10.53
CA LEU A 23 -19.70 -8.52 -11.19
C LEU A 23 -19.25 -7.07 -11.07
N ALA A 24 -20.14 -6.09 -11.28
CA ALA A 24 -19.83 -4.67 -11.19
C ALA A 24 -19.43 -4.25 -9.77
N LEU A 25 -20.14 -4.74 -8.75
CA LEU A 25 -19.79 -4.49 -7.34
C LEU A 25 -18.45 -5.13 -6.97
N GLY A 26 -18.21 -6.37 -7.39
CA GLY A 26 -16.91 -7.04 -7.17
C GLY A 26 -15.75 -6.32 -7.86
N LEU A 27 -15.94 -5.84 -9.10
CA LEU A 27 -14.94 -5.06 -9.83
C LEU A 27 -14.65 -3.71 -9.13
N THR A 28 -15.67 -3.07 -8.57
CA THR A 28 -15.51 -1.80 -7.84
C THR A 28 -14.68 -2.00 -6.57
N ASP A 29 -14.91 -3.10 -5.84
CA ASP A 29 -14.14 -3.42 -4.64
C ASP A 29 -12.67 -3.70 -4.98
N LEU A 30 -12.41 -4.51 -6.01
CA LEU A 30 -11.05 -4.76 -6.49
C LEU A 30 -10.35 -3.48 -6.96
N GLY A 31 -11.06 -2.61 -7.68
CA GLY A 31 -10.53 -1.33 -8.15
C GLY A 31 -10.09 -0.43 -6.98
N ARG A 32 -10.83 -0.45 -5.87
CA ARG A 32 -10.47 0.28 -4.66
C ARG A 32 -9.21 -0.28 -3.99
N VAL A 33 -9.06 -1.60 -3.94
CA VAL A 33 -7.84 -2.24 -3.40
C VAL A 33 -6.62 -1.82 -4.21
N PHE A 34 -6.70 -1.90 -5.55
CA PHE A 34 -5.60 -1.50 -6.43
C PHE A 34 -5.25 0.00 -6.31
N TYR A 35 -6.26 0.85 -6.15
CA TYR A 35 -6.04 2.29 -5.95
C TYR A 35 -5.17 2.58 -4.72
N PHE A 36 -5.43 1.92 -3.59
CA PHE A 36 -4.62 2.09 -2.38
C PHE A 36 -3.23 1.46 -2.48
N ASP A 37 -3.11 0.32 -3.17
CA ASP A 37 -1.81 -0.32 -3.43
C ASP A 37 -0.86 0.60 -4.20
N VAL A 38 -1.35 1.26 -5.25
CA VAL A 38 -0.57 2.26 -6.00
C VAL A 38 -0.20 3.45 -5.12
N GLY A 39 -1.10 3.90 -4.24
CA GLY A 39 -0.81 4.96 -3.27
C GLY A 39 0.31 4.59 -2.29
N LEU A 40 0.27 3.37 -1.73
CA LEU A 40 1.30 2.82 -0.86
C LEU A 40 2.65 2.70 -1.58
N ALA A 41 2.66 2.13 -2.79
CA ALA A 41 3.87 2.00 -3.60
C ALA A 41 4.46 3.37 -4.00
N GLY A 42 3.60 4.35 -4.32
CA GLY A 42 4.00 5.73 -4.58
C GLY A 42 4.64 6.38 -3.36
N ALA A 43 4.06 6.19 -2.17
CA ALA A 43 4.59 6.73 -0.92
C ALA A 43 5.96 6.13 -0.59
N ALA A 44 6.13 4.82 -0.76
CA ALA A 44 7.42 4.16 -0.56
C ALA A 44 8.50 4.70 -1.51
N ARG A 45 8.16 4.94 -2.79
CA ARG A 45 9.09 5.53 -3.76
C ARG A 45 9.51 6.95 -3.39
N GLU A 46 8.58 7.79 -2.94
CA GLU A 46 8.92 9.15 -2.51
C GLU A 46 9.77 9.14 -1.23
N GLY A 47 9.47 8.25 -0.27
CA GLY A 47 10.30 8.01 0.90
C GLY A 47 11.73 7.60 0.51
N ALA A 48 11.89 6.65 -0.40
CA ALA A 48 13.19 6.23 -0.91
C ALA A 48 13.95 7.37 -1.61
N ARG A 49 13.25 8.20 -2.40
CA ARG A 49 13.84 9.39 -3.03
C ARG A 49 14.42 10.34 -1.97
N GLN A 50 13.68 10.64 -0.91
CA GLN A 50 14.18 11.47 0.19
C GLN A 50 15.36 10.79 0.91
N ALA A 51 15.34 9.47 1.06
CA ALA A 51 16.39 8.69 1.72
C ALA A 51 17.70 8.58 0.91
N THR A 52 17.74 9.03 -0.36
CA THR A 52 18.95 9.01 -1.20
C THR A 52 19.76 10.31 -1.21
N TRP A 53 19.47 11.26 -0.30
CA TRP A 53 20.16 12.54 -0.30
C TRP A 53 21.67 12.39 -0.01
N PHE A 54 22.47 12.48 -1.06
CA PHE A 54 23.91 12.28 -1.04
C PHE A 54 24.67 13.60 -1.27
N ASP A 55 25.60 13.91 -0.35
CA ASP A 55 26.57 14.98 -0.52
C ASP A 55 27.82 14.44 -1.24
N PRO A 56 28.08 14.82 -2.51
CA PRO A 56 29.21 14.31 -3.28
C PRO A 56 30.56 14.84 -2.78
N LYS A 57 30.59 15.97 -2.05
CA LYS A 57 31.82 16.54 -1.50
C LYS A 57 32.23 15.85 -0.21
N ALA A 58 31.24 15.51 0.62
CA ALA A 58 31.46 14.80 1.87
C ALA A 58 31.43 13.26 1.71
N GLY A 59 30.96 12.75 0.56
CA GLY A 59 30.80 11.32 0.31
C GLY A 59 29.81 10.64 1.27
N THR A 60 28.88 11.40 1.84
CA THR A 60 27.99 10.96 2.93
C THR A 60 26.57 11.46 2.70
N ASN A 61 25.61 10.97 3.50
CA ASN A 61 24.23 11.44 3.52
C ASN A 61 23.97 12.30 4.79
N PRO A 62 24.56 13.50 4.93
CA PRO A 62 24.56 14.26 6.18
C PRO A 62 23.17 14.75 6.65
N PHE A 63 22.16 14.65 5.79
CA PHE A 63 20.78 15.11 6.06
C PHE A 63 19.75 13.97 5.97
N LEU A 64 20.16 12.71 6.15
CA LEU A 64 19.26 11.57 6.23
C LEU A 64 18.53 11.59 7.58
N TYR A 65 17.30 12.10 7.60
CA TYR A 65 16.49 12.16 8.82
C TYR A 65 15.16 11.46 8.62
N ASP A 66 14.82 10.57 9.56
CA ASP A 66 13.55 9.83 9.59
C ASP A 66 12.33 10.76 9.50
N VAL A 67 12.42 11.96 10.11
CA VAL A 67 11.36 12.98 10.06
C VAL A 67 11.09 13.48 8.65
N ALA A 68 12.13 13.69 7.83
CA ALA A 68 12.00 14.20 6.47
C ALA A 68 11.47 13.11 5.52
N ILE A 69 11.99 11.88 5.68
CA ILE A 69 11.52 10.71 4.93
C ILE A 69 10.04 10.45 5.25
N LYS A 70 9.68 10.45 6.54
CA LYS A 70 8.30 10.27 6.99
C LYS A 70 7.36 11.35 6.46
N ALA A 71 7.76 12.61 6.52
CA ALA A 71 6.94 13.72 6.01
C ALA A 71 6.62 13.55 4.52
N ALA A 72 7.58 13.08 3.73
CA ALA A 72 7.37 12.85 2.30
C ALA A 72 6.47 11.64 2.02
N VAL A 73 6.65 10.53 2.75
CA VAL A 73 5.76 9.37 2.71
C VAL A 73 4.33 9.78 3.07
N ASP A 74 4.15 10.50 4.19
CA ASP A 74 2.84 10.95 4.67
C ASP A 74 2.17 11.93 3.69
N GLY A 75 2.95 12.77 3.03
CA GLY A 75 2.45 13.63 1.96
C GLY A 75 1.83 12.84 0.80
N VAL A 76 2.43 11.72 0.39
CA VAL A 76 1.84 10.87 -0.67
C VAL A 76 0.64 10.07 -0.15
N LEU A 77 0.73 9.52 1.06
CA LEU A 77 -0.37 8.73 1.66
C LEU A 77 -1.64 9.56 1.82
N THR A 78 -1.52 10.76 2.39
CA THR A 78 -2.67 11.66 2.61
C THR A 78 -3.30 12.13 1.31
N ASN A 79 -2.49 12.41 0.27
CA ASN A 79 -2.99 12.70 -1.08
C ASN A 79 -3.69 11.50 -1.73
N SER A 80 -3.31 10.27 -1.36
CA SER A 80 -3.93 9.04 -1.84
C SER A 80 -5.18 8.64 -1.04
N GLY A 81 -5.60 9.43 -0.05
CA GLY A 81 -6.75 9.14 0.81
C GLY A 81 -6.46 8.10 1.90
N LEU A 82 -5.20 7.79 2.16
CA LEU A 82 -4.74 6.94 3.27
C LEU A 82 -4.37 7.81 4.48
N PRO A 83 -4.49 7.29 5.72
CA PRO A 83 -4.01 8.01 6.89
C PRO A 83 -2.47 8.15 6.85
N ALA A 84 -1.95 9.15 7.57
CA ALA A 84 -0.51 9.33 7.75
C ALA A 84 0.10 8.06 8.38
N SER A 85 1.31 7.67 7.96
CA SER A 85 1.96 6.43 8.43
C SER A 85 2.22 6.42 9.93
N SER A 86 2.34 5.22 10.50
CA SER A 86 2.87 5.02 11.85
C SER A 86 4.32 4.56 11.75
N LEU A 87 5.26 5.36 12.26
CA LEU A 87 6.67 5.02 12.24
C LEU A 87 6.95 3.95 13.30
N GLN A 88 7.34 2.77 12.85
CA GLN A 88 7.58 1.63 13.71
C GLN A 88 9.00 1.61 14.31
N ASN A 89 9.89 2.43 13.77
CA ASN A 89 11.28 2.55 14.21
C ASN A 89 11.48 3.66 15.28
N THR A 90 10.59 3.78 16.28
CA THR A 90 10.61 4.87 17.27
C THR A 90 11.69 4.73 18.35
N GLY A 91 12.50 3.65 18.32
CA GLY A 91 13.50 3.33 19.35
C GLY A 91 14.90 2.93 18.86
N GLY A 92 15.19 2.97 17.55
CA GLY A 92 16.51 2.65 16.97
C GLY A 92 16.51 1.55 15.91
N THR A 93 17.57 1.53 15.09
CA THR A 93 17.80 0.78 13.83
C THR A 93 17.37 -0.69 13.79
N THR A 94 16.06 -0.93 13.79
CA THR A 94 15.51 -2.28 13.63
C THR A 94 14.56 -2.29 12.46
N CYS A 95 15.13 -2.57 11.30
CA CYS A 95 14.36 -3.13 10.20
C CYS A 95 13.59 -4.35 10.69
N PRO A 96 12.39 -4.60 10.15
CA PRO A 96 11.63 -5.78 10.50
C PRO A 96 12.46 -7.04 10.23
N SER A 97 12.44 -7.97 11.17
CA SER A 97 13.20 -9.22 11.06
C SER A 97 12.62 -10.08 9.94
N THR A 98 13.52 -10.73 9.21
CA THR A 98 13.16 -11.54 8.06
C THR A 98 12.92 -12.97 8.55
N SER A 99 11.88 -13.60 8.02
CA SER A 99 11.47 -14.94 8.41
C SER A 99 12.46 -16.02 7.94
N ASP A 100 13.29 -15.71 6.95
CA ASP A 100 14.19 -16.63 6.26
C ASP A 100 15.68 -16.21 6.33
N ALA A 101 16.02 -15.23 7.19
CA ALA A 101 17.36 -14.64 7.30
C ALA A 101 17.92 -14.01 6.01
N ASN A 102 17.10 -13.86 4.95
CA ASN A 102 17.47 -13.07 3.78
C ASN A 102 17.51 -11.59 4.18
N THR A 103 18.66 -10.93 4.08
CA THR A 103 18.80 -9.50 4.37
C THR A 103 18.79 -8.63 3.12
N LEU A 104 18.65 -9.25 1.94
CA LEU A 104 18.70 -8.60 0.63
C LEU A 104 17.29 -8.53 0.01
N TYR A 105 16.91 -7.34 -0.45
CA TYR A 105 15.74 -7.03 -1.30
C TYR A 105 14.41 -7.76 -0.96
N ASN A 106 13.47 -7.02 -0.36
CA ASN A 106 12.11 -7.46 0.00
C ASN A 106 12.01 -8.90 0.54
N PRO A 107 12.77 -9.22 1.60
CA PRO A 107 12.70 -10.52 2.23
C PRO A 107 11.32 -10.74 2.87
N PRO A 108 10.83 -11.99 2.97
CA PRO A 108 9.58 -12.27 3.65
C PRO A 108 9.73 -11.90 5.13
N PHE A 109 9.00 -10.89 5.59
CA PHE A 109 9.03 -10.43 6.97
C PHE A 109 8.24 -11.36 7.89
N THR A 110 8.62 -11.42 9.16
CA THR A 110 7.83 -12.13 10.18
C THR A 110 6.48 -11.45 10.41
N ASP A 111 5.46 -12.18 10.86
CA ASP A 111 4.09 -11.66 11.05
C ASP A 111 4.05 -10.44 11.98
N ASP A 112 5.00 -10.33 12.92
CA ASP A 112 5.14 -9.20 13.84
C ASP A 112 5.37 -7.85 13.11
N ALA A 113 5.92 -7.87 11.88
CA ALA A 113 6.09 -6.68 11.04
C ALA A 113 4.76 -6.07 10.57
N TYR A 114 3.67 -6.83 10.64
CA TYR A 114 2.33 -6.40 10.24
C TYR A 114 1.39 -6.19 11.44
N GLY A 115 1.79 -6.63 12.63
CA GLY A 115 0.95 -6.66 13.84
C GLY A 115 0.96 -5.39 14.70
N ALA A 116 1.88 -4.45 14.46
CA ALA A 116 2.15 -3.33 15.36
C ALA A 116 1.23 -2.09 15.16
N GLY A 117 0.20 -2.18 14.31
CA GLY A 117 -0.68 -1.06 13.93
C GLY A 117 -2.14 -1.21 14.38
N SER A 118 -2.84 -0.07 14.47
CA SER A 118 -4.30 -0.08 14.45
C SER A 118 -4.83 -0.54 13.10
N ILE A 119 -6.06 -1.07 13.06
CA ILE A 119 -6.73 -1.43 11.81
C ILE A 119 -6.77 -0.22 10.86
N ASN A 120 -6.51 -0.45 9.57
CA ASN A 120 -6.45 0.58 8.50
C ASN A 120 -5.34 1.64 8.67
N GLN A 121 -4.23 1.30 9.32
CA GLN A 121 -3.09 2.20 9.53
C GLN A 121 -1.87 1.75 8.71
N PRO A 122 -1.34 2.57 7.78
CA PRO A 122 -0.09 2.24 7.10
C PRO A 122 1.08 2.28 8.09
N LEU A 123 1.91 1.24 8.04
CA LEU A 123 3.13 1.10 8.83
C LEU A 123 4.34 1.54 7.99
N LEU A 124 5.23 2.31 8.60
CA LEU A 124 6.46 2.78 7.97
C LEU A 124 7.68 2.26 8.74
N TYR A 125 8.56 1.58 8.01
CA TYR A 125 9.88 1.18 8.47
C TYR A 125 10.94 1.90 7.65
N ILE A 126 11.85 2.59 8.33
CA ILE A 126 13.01 3.26 7.72
C ILE A 126 14.24 2.48 8.14
N CYS A 127 14.99 2.03 7.13
CA CYS A 127 16.05 1.06 7.23
C CYS A 127 17.34 1.60 6.63
N TYR A 128 18.42 1.54 7.39
CA TYR A 128 19.75 1.96 6.96
C TYR A 128 20.66 0.74 6.87
N ASP A 129 21.46 0.65 5.81
CA ASP A 129 22.51 -0.36 5.67
C ASP A 129 23.76 0.12 6.43
N GLY A 130 24.26 -0.71 7.36
CA GLY A 130 25.54 -0.46 8.06
C GLY A 130 25.49 0.11 9.48
N THR A 131 24.79 -0.54 10.41
CA THR A 131 25.19 -0.53 11.84
C THR A 131 25.83 -1.84 12.22
#